data_AF-A0A524ECH4-F1
#
_entry.id   AF-A0A524ECH4-F1
#
_cell.length_a   1.000
_cell.length_b   1.000
_cell.length_c   1.000
_cell.angle_alpha   90.00
_cell.angle_beta   90.00
_cell.angle_gamma   90.00
#
_symmetry.space_group_name_H-M   'P 1'
#
loop_
_entity.id
_entity.type
_entity.pdbx_description
1 polymer ?
#
loop_
_entity_poly.entity_id
_entity_poly.type
_entity_poly.pdbx_seq_one_letter_code
_entity_poly.pdbx_strand_id
1 'polypeptide(L)'
;MTSEETVPDDLCSVCGRRIQADLLCEYHHKALQNLRGAFNDWQHAMAIDWTTYLDRLEETEGVGDWVLEIIEFIKSQSDPSELTQPPT
;
A
#
# COMPACT_ATOMS: atom_id res chain seq x y z
N MET A 1 -7.45 -41.12 -0.94
CA MET A 1 -6.64 -40.30 -0.03
C MET A 1 -5.76 -39.45 -0.91
N THR A 2 -6.18 -38.23 -1.21
CA THR A 2 -5.31 -37.23 -1.79
C THR A 2 -5.59 -35.97 -1.01
N SER A 3 -4.63 -35.64 -0.14
CA SER A 3 -4.61 -34.40 0.62
C SER A 3 -4.55 -33.26 -0.40
N GLU A 4 -5.67 -32.55 -0.55
CA GLU A 4 -5.67 -31.25 -1.19
C GLU A 4 -5.19 -30.27 -0.11
N GLU A 5 -3.88 -30.08 -0.06
CA GLU A 5 -3.26 -29.05 0.75
C GLU A 5 -3.70 -27.71 0.16
N THR A 6 -4.78 -27.15 0.71
CA THR A 6 -5.22 -25.79 0.39
C THR A 6 -4.12 -24.84 0.86
N VAL A 7 -3.27 -24.41 -0.07
CA VAL A 7 -2.44 -23.23 0.07
C VAL A 7 -3.33 -22.11 0.61
N PRO A 8 -3.08 -21.57 1.81
CA PRO A 8 -3.89 -20.47 2.28
C PRO A 8 -3.56 -19.27 1.39
N ASP A 9 -4.52 -18.90 0.53
CA ASP A 9 -4.59 -17.63 -0.19
C ASP A 9 -4.68 -16.44 0.79
N ASP A 10 -4.65 -16.71 2.09
CA ASP A 10 -4.71 -15.79 3.21
C ASP A 10 -3.33 -15.18 3.57
N LEU A 11 -2.47 -14.80 2.61
CA LEU A 11 -1.19 -14.13 2.91
C LEU A 11 -1.08 -12.74 2.28
N CYS A 12 -0.54 -11.79 3.05
CA CYS A 12 -0.31 -10.41 2.65
C CYS A 12 0.67 -10.37 1.48
N SER A 13 0.30 -9.66 0.42
CA SER A 13 1.14 -9.55 -0.79
C SER A 13 2.46 -8.80 -0.56
N VAL A 14 2.62 -8.10 0.57
CA VAL A 14 3.81 -7.29 0.89
C VAL A 14 4.77 -8.02 1.83
N CYS A 15 4.27 -8.63 2.91
CA CYS A 15 5.12 -9.27 3.94
C CYS A 15 4.81 -10.74 4.21
N GLY A 16 3.82 -11.33 3.53
CA GLY A 16 3.42 -12.73 3.73
C GLY A 16 2.75 -13.02 5.08
N ARG A 17 2.32 -12.01 5.84
CA ARG A 17 1.52 -12.20 7.07
C ARG A 17 0.10 -12.65 6.75
N ARG A 18 -0.53 -13.39 7.68
CA ARG A 18 -1.89 -13.87 7.47
C ARG A 18 -2.89 -12.71 7.33
N ILE A 19 -3.69 -12.74 6.27
CA ILE A 19 -4.81 -11.81 6.01
C ILE A 19 -6.12 -12.50 6.39
N GLN A 20 -7.18 -11.71 6.60
CA GLN A 20 -8.51 -12.26 6.90
C GLN A 20 -9.42 -12.28 5.67
N ALA A 21 -9.30 -11.28 4.78
CA ALA A 21 -10.13 -11.17 3.58
C ALA A 21 -9.58 -10.21 2.50
N ASP A 22 -8.42 -9.58 2.72
CA ASP A 22 -7.89 -8.49 1.89
C ASP A 22 -6.47 -8.78 1.45
N LEU A 23 -6.01 -8.20 0.33
CA LEU A 23 -4.64 -8.36 -0.19
C LEU A 23 -3.52 -7.97 0.79
N LEU A 24 -3.84 -7.18 1.81
CA LEU A 24 -2.90 -6.62 2.78
C LEU A 24 -3.24 -7.05 4.21
N CYS A 25 -2.22 -7.27 5.03
CA CYS A 25 -2.43 -7.49 6.47
C CYS A 25 -2.90 -6.20 7.16
N GLU A 26 -3.40 -6.30 8.39
CA GLU A 26 -3.92 -5.15 9.15
C GLU A 26 -2.94 -3.97 9.21
N TYR A 27 -1.64 -4.24 9.32
CA TYR A 27 -0.59 -3.22 9.41
C TYR A 27 -0.40 -2.49 8.07
N HIS A 28 -0.26 -3.25 6.98
CA HIS A 28 -0.13 -2.72 5.63
C HIS A 28 -1.41 -2.01 5.18
N HIS A 29 -2.58 -2.55 5.52
CA HIS A 29 -3.84 -1.87 5.27
C HIS A 29 -3.93 -0.54 6.03
N LYS A 30 -3.51 -0.52 7.30
CA LYS A 30 -3.47 0.72 8.10
C LYS A 30 -2.48 1.73 7.54
N ALA A 31 -1.31 1.28 7.11
CA ALA A 31 -0.30 2.12 6.47
C ALA A 31 -0.84 2.75 5.18
N LEU A 32 -1.52 1.96 4.33
CA LEU A 32 -2.17 2.46 3.12
C LEU A 32 -3.25 3.51 3.43
N GLN A 33 -4.07 3.29 4.46
CA GLN A 33 -5.08 4.27 4.89
C GLN A 33 -4.44 5.58 5.36
N ASN A 34 -3.39 5.49 6.18
CA ASN A 34 -2.66 6.68 6.66
C ASN A 34 -2.00 7.43 5.50
N LEU A 35 -1.38 6.69 4.57
CA LEU A 35 -0.74 7.23 3.37
C LEU A 35 -1.75 8.01 2.50
N ARG A 36 -2.93 7.42 2.24
CA ARG A 36 -4.03 8.05 1.50
C ARG A 36 -4.60 9.27 2.24
N GLY A 37 -4.75 9.18 3.57
CA GLY A 37 -5.22 10.30 4.39
C GLY A 37 -4.28 11.50 4.31
N ALA A 38 -2.98 11.28 4.49
CA ALA A 38 -1.97 12.33 4.44
C ALA A 38 -1.80 12.95 3.03
N PHE A 39 -2.03 12.16 1.96
CA PHE A 39 -1.97 12.69 0.60
C PHE A 39 -2.94 13.84 0.36
N ASN A 40 -4.15 13.76 0.93
CA ASN A 40 -5.13 14.83 0.77
C ASN A 40 -4.56 16.17 1.26
N ASP A 41 -3.89 16.19 2.40
CA ASP A 41 -3.29 17.40 2.96
C ASP A 41 -2.13 17.91 2.09
N TRP A 42 -1.31 16.99 1.58
CA TRP A 42 -0.19 17.32 0.70
C TRP A 42 -0.66 17.85 -0.67
N GLN A 43 -1.70 17.24 -1.25
CA GLN A 43 -2.31 17.68 -2.49
C GLN A 43 -2.89 19.09 -2.33
N HIS A 44 -3.61 19.36 -1.25
CA HIS A 44 -4.17 20.70 -0.99
C HIS A 44 -3.09 21.75 -0.74
N ALA A 45 -2.01 21.40 -0.03
CA ALA A 45 -0.95 22.34 0.32
C ALA A 45 0.02 22.63 -0.84
N MET A 46 0.30 21.64 -1.68
CA MET A 46 1.39 21.71 -2.68
C MET A 46 0.93 21.47 -4.13
N ALA A 47 -0.35 21.16 -4.35
CA ALA A 47 -0.90 20.85 -5.68
C ALA A 47 -0.11 19.77 -6.43
N ILE A 48 0.33 18.73 -5.71
CA ILE A 48 1.07 17.59 -6.26
C ILE A 48 0.14 16.42 -6.56
N ASP A 49 0.49 15.59 -7.54
CA ASP A 49 -0.19 14.34 -7.84
C ASP A 49 0.27 13.19 -6.94
N TRP A 50 -0.46 12.07 -6.99
CA TRP A 50 -0.19 10.89 -6.17
C TRP A 50 1.22 10.33 -6.38
N THR A 51 1.72 10.27 -7.61
CA THR A 51 3.05 9.73 -7.90
C THR A 51 4.13 10.63 -7.31
N THR A 52 4.02 11.94 -7.54
CA THR A 52 4.94 12.94 -6.97
C THR A 52 4.94 12.88 -5.43
N TYR A 53 3.79 12.62 -4.81
CA TYR A 53 3.71 12.42 -3.36
C TYR A 53 4.47 11.17 -2.89
N LEU A 54 4.32 10.03 -3.57
CA LEU A 54 5.03 8.80 -3.22
C LEU A 54 6.55 8.95 -3.38
N ASP A 55 7.03 9.52 -4.49
CA ASP A 55 8.47 9.76 -4.70
C ASP A 55 9.04 10.68 -3.61
N ARG A 56 8.33 11.74 -3.21
CA ARG A 56 8.76 12.61 -2.11
C ARG A 56 8.84 11.89 -0.77
N LEU A 57 7.93 10.94 -0.51
CA LEU A 57 7.96 10.17 0.72
C LEU A 57 9.14 9.21 0.76
N GLU A 58 9.51 8.59 -0.37
CA GLU A 58 10.73 7.78 -0.46
C GLU A 58 12.00 8.60 -0.20
N GLU A 59 12.01 9.87 -0.61
CA GLU A 59 13.12 10.80 -0.35
C GLU A 59 13.12 11.36 1.09
N THR A 60 12.03 11.21 1.84
CA THR A 60 11.89 11.80 3.19
C THR A 60 12.42 10.86 4.26
N GLU A 61 13.46 11.29 4.98
CA GLU A 61 13.94 10.57 6.16
C GLU A 61 12.87 10.59 7.28
N GLY A 62 12.61 9.43 7.88
CA GLY A 62 11.64 9.28 8.98
C GLY A 62 10.26 8.75 8.56
N VAL A 63 10.06 8.41 7.29
CA VAL A 63 8.92 7.59 6.87
C VAL A 63 9.11 6.18 7.42
N GLY A 64 8.10 5.64 8.11
CA GLY A 64 8.18 4.31 8.71
C GLY A 64 8.20 3.21 7.65
N ASP A 65 8.87 2.09 7.96
CA ASP A 65 9.08 0.97 7.03
C ASP A 65 7.78 0.46 6.40
N TRP A 66 6.69 0.37 7.18
CA TRP A 66 5.38 -0.06 6.67
C TRP A 66 4.83 0.81 5.54
N VAL A 67 5.15 2.12 5.56
CA VAL A 67 4.70 3.05 4.53
C VAL A 67 5.57 2.91 3.29
N LEU A 68 6.89 2.77 3.46
CA LEU A 68 7.83 2.52 2.36
C LEU A 68 7.50 1.21 1.62
N GLU A 69 7.26 0.13 2.35
CA GLU A 69 6.85 -1.16 1.78
C GLU A 69 5.54 -1.05 0.98
N ILE A 70 4.58 -0.24 1.43
CA ILE A 70 3.36 0.05 0.65
C ILE A 70 3.66 0.86 -0.60
N ILE A 71 4.54 1.87 -0.52
CA ILE A 71 4.93 2.68 -1.67
C ILE A 71 5.56 1.79 -2.75
N GLU A 72 6.50 0.93 -2.35
CA GLU A 72 7.13 -0.04 -3.25
C GLU A 72 6.10 -1.00 -3.84
N PHE A 73 5.18 -1.53 -3.03
CA PHE A 73 4.11 -2.40 -3.52
C PHE A 73 3.24 -1.71 -4.56
N ILE A 74 2.81 -0.46 -4.31
CA ILE A 74 2.00 0.32 -5.26
C ILE A 74 2.79 0.59 -6.55
N LYS A 75 4.07 0.96 -6.46
CA LYS A 75 4.92 1.21 -7.64
C LYS A 75 5.21 -0.06 -8.44
N SER A 76 5.26 -1.22 -7.77
CA SER A 76 5.49 -2.52 -8.41
C SER A 76 4.28 -3.05 -9.19
N GLN A 77 3.07 -2.59 -8.85
CA GLN A 77 1.85 -2.94 -9.55
C GLN A 77 1.78 -2.12 -10.86
N SER A 78 2.21 -2.73 -11.96
CA SER A 78 2.33 -2.14 -13.30
C SER A 78 1.02 -1.70 -13.96
N ASP A 79 -0.12 -1.82 -13.29
CA ASP A 79 -1.41 -1.26 -13.70
C ASP A 79 -1.84 -0.17 -12.69
N PRO A 80 -1.45 1.10 -12.92
CA PRO A 80 -1.79 2.20 -12.02
C PRO A 80 -3.31 2.43 -11.89
N SER A 81 -4.13 1.85 -12.75
CA SER A 81 -5.54 2.22 -12.91
C SER A 81 -6.47 1.80 -11.75
N GLU A 82 -6.12 0.78 -10.95
CA GLU A 82 -7.02 0.26 -9.88
C GLU A 82 -6.65 0.71 -8.45
N LEU A 83 -5.42 1.19 -8.21
CA LEU A 83 -4.95 1.54 -6.85
C LEU A 83 -4.48 2.99 -6.68
N THR A 84 -4.21 3.72 -7.79
CA THR A 84 -3.75 5.13 -7.76
C THR A 84 -4.88 6.14 -7.61
N GLN A 85 -6.13 5.67 -7.53
CA GLN A 85 -7.26 6.57 -7.31
C GLN A 85 -7.25 7.01 -5.84
N PRO A 86 -7.11 8.31 -5.53
CA PRO A 86 -7.43 8.82 -4.20
C PRO A 86 -8.89 8.43 -3.88
N PRO A 87 -9.25 8.19 -2.60
CA PRO A 87 -10.66 7.94 -2.28
C PRO A 87 -11.49 9.11 -2.84
N THR A 88 -12.48 8.77 -3.68
CA THR A 88 -13.49 9.73 -4.15
C THR A 88 -14.36 10.19 -3.00
#